data_AF-A0A5C8CCH3-F1
#
_entry.id   AF-A0A5C8CCH3-F1
#
_cell.length_a   1.000
_cell.length_b   1.000
_cell.length_c   1.000
_cell.angle_alpha   90.00
_cell.angle_beta   90.00
_cell.angle_gamma   90.00
#
_symmetry.space_group_name_H-M   'P 1'
#
loop_
_entity.id
_entity.type
_entity.pdbx_description
1 polymer ?
#
loop_
_entity_poly.entity_id
_entity_poly.type
_entity_poly.pdbx_seq_one_letter_code
_entity_poly.pdbx_strand_id
1 'polypeptide(L)' 'MKTIAAYLVLVFYASTALSESISENLAWNKEFSSESVHGVFVLCKSSSNSCTTNNAARASTAYIPASTFKIPNALI' A
#
# COMPACT_ATOMS: atom_id res chain seq x y z
N MET A 1 -6.36 26.52 32.33
CA MET A 1 -5.16 26.18 31.52
C MET A 1 -5.03 24.68 31.22
N LYS A 2 -5.34 23.75 32.15
CA LYS A 2 -5.31 22.30 31.90
C LYS A 2 -6.28 21.79 30.81
N THR A 3 -7.45 22.41 30.67
CA THR A 3 -8.48 22.00 29.70
C THR A 3 -8.13 22.38 28.26
N ILE A 4 -7.44 23.50 28.05
CA ILE A 4 -7.02 23.96 26.71
C ILE A 4 -5.93 23.03 26.15
N ALA A 5 -5.00 22.57 26.99
CA ALA A 5 -3.99 21.60 26.60
C ALA A 5 -4.60 20.25 26.13
N ALA A 6 -5.71 19.83 26.74
CA ALA A 6 -6.41 18.60 26.35
C ALA A 6 -7.08 18.69 24.96
N TYR A 7 -7.63 19.87 24.59
CA TYR A 7 -8.18 20.09 23.25
C TYR A 7 -7.08 20.15 22.17
N LEU A 8 -5.91 20.70 22.50
CA LEU A 8 -4.78 20.78 21.59
C LEU A 8 -4.21 19.40 21.22
N VAL A 9 -4.21 18.44 22.17
CA VAL A 9 -3.80 17.06 21.91
C VAL A 9 -4.81 16.31 21.02
N LEU A 10 -6.10 16.61 21.12
CA LEU A 10 -7.14 15.93 20.33
C LEU A 10 -7.09 16.29 18.83
N VAL A 11 -6.65 17.50 18.49
CA VAL A 11 -6.56 17.99 17.10
C VAL A 11 -5.44 17.29 16.31
N PHE A 12 -4.37 16.84 16.97
CA PHE A 12 -3.24 16.17 16.31
C PHE A 12 -3.52 14.72 15.89
N TYR A 13 -4.55 14.07 16.43
CA TYR A 13 -4.90 12.69 16.03
C TYR A 13 -5.77 12.61 14.76
N ALA A 14 -6.32 13.73 14.28
CA ALA A 14 -7.25 13.73 13.14
C ALA A 14 -6.57 13.76 11.75
N SER A 15 -5.23 13.80 11.67
CA SER A 15 -4.52 14.13 10.41
C SER A 15 -3.95 12.92 9.64
N THR A 16 -4.23 11.67 10.02
CA THR A 16 -3.59 10.50 9.39
C THR A 16 -4.58 9.58 8.69
N ALA A 17 -5.14 10.05 7.58
CA ALA A 17 -5.81 9.17 6.62
C ALA A 17 -5.71 9.73 5.20
N LEU A 18 -4.50 10.04 4.72
CA LEU A 18 -4.24 9.95 3.27
C LEU A 18 -4.12 8.47 2.93
N SER A 19 -5.24 7.75 2.97
CA SER A 19 -5.29 6.41 2.42
C SER A 19 -5.20 6.56 0.90
N GLU A 20 -4.10 6.08 0.31
CA GLU A 20 -4.08 5.82 -1.12
C GLU A 20 -5.27 4.94 -1.46
N SER A 21 -6.05 5.35 -2.46
CA SER A 21 -7.20 4.57 -2.90
C SER A 21 -6.70 3.41 -3.74
N ILE A 22 -6.47 2.27 -3.07
CA ILE A 22 -6.22 1.00 -3.74
C ILE A 22 -7.58 0.39 -4.09
N SER A 23 -7.83 0.22 -5.39
CA SER A 23 -9.02 -0.49 -5.90
C SER A 23 -8.67 -1.94 -6.23
N GLU A 24 -9.60 -2.87 -6.04
CA GLU A 24 -9.41 -4.26 -6.45
C GLU A 24 -9.96 -4.54 -7.84
N ASN A 25 -9.14 -5.15 -8.69
CA ASN A 25 -9.51 -5.74 -9.97
C ASN A 25 -9.27 -7.25 -9.94
N LEU A 26 -10.30 -7.99 -9.53
CA LEU A 26 -10.24 -9.46 -9.39
C LEU A 26 -10.06 -10.19 -10.73
N ALA A 27 -10.31 -9.53 -11.87
CA ALA A 27 -10.15 -10.16 -13.19
C ALA A 27 -8.69 -10.55 -13.47
N TRP A 28 -7.73 -9.83 -12.87
CA TRP A 28 -6.30 -10.14 -12.99
C TRP A 28 -5.88 -11.43 -12.31
N ASN A 29 -6.72 -12.01 -11.43
CA ASN A 29 -6.46 -13.35 -10.87
C ASN A 29 -6.38 -14.41 -11.97
N LYS A 30 -7.00 -14.18 -13.13
CA LYS A 30 -6.94 -15.08 -14.29
C LYS A 30 -5.49 -15.32 -14.76
N GLU A 31 -4.65 -14.29 -14.74
CA GLU A 31 -3.26 -14.41 -15.21
C GLU A 31 -2.46 -15.37 -14.33
N PHE A 32 -2.68 -15.32 -13.01
CA PHE A 32 -2.04 -16.24 -12.07
C PHE A 32 -2.65 -17.65 -12.12
N SER A 33 -3.98 -17.76 -12.18
CA SER A 33 -4.65 -19.07 -12.17
C SER A 33 -4.41 -19.86 -13.45
N SER A 34 -4.22 -19.19 -14.59
CA SER A 34 -3.86 -19.85 -15.85
C SER A 34 -2.56 -20.66 -15.76
N GLU A 35 -1.65 -20.24 -14.90
CA GLU A 35 -0.35 -20.87 -14.65
C GLU A 35 -0.32 -21.68 -13.35
N SER A 36 -1.49 -21.94 -12.74
CA SER A 36 -1.61 -22.65 -11.46
C SER A 36 -0.79 -22.05 -10.31
N VAL A 37 -0.59 -20.72 -10.32
CA VAL A 37 0.13 -20.00 -9.27
C VAL A 37 -0.77 -19.01 -8.55
N HIS A 38 -0.31 -18.54 -7.39
CA HIS A 38 -0.93 -17.44 -6.66
C HIS A 38 0.05 -16.26 -6.59
N GLY A 39 -0.37 -15.08 -7.03
CA GLY A 39 0.43 -13.88 -6.93
C GLY A 39 -0.40 -12.61 -6.73
N VAL A 40 0.31 -11.49 -6.69
CA VAL A 40 -0.30 -10.16 -6.57
C VAL A 40 0.38 -9.21 -7.56
N PHE A 41 -0.43 -8.44 -8.29
CA PHE A 41 -0.01 -7.28 -9.04
C PHE A 41 -0.49 -6.03 -8.30
N VAL A 42 0.37 -5.01 -8.25
CA VAL A 42 0.02 -3.68 -7.75
C VAL A 42 0.48 -2.67 -8.80
N LEU A 43 -0.45 -1.92 -9.38
CA LEU A 43 -0.16 -0.90 -10.38
C LEU A 43 -0.67 0.44 -9.87
N CYS A 44 0.23 1.43 -9.81
CA CYS A 44 -0.10 2.79 -9.39
C CYS A 44 0.03 3.75 -10.57
N LYS A 45 -1.00 4.57 -10.79
CA LYS A 45 -0.96 5.64 -11.78
C LYS A 45 -0.17 6.82 -11.21
N SER A 46 0.97 7.12 -11.82
CA SER A 46 1.80 8.27 -11.42
C SER A 46 1.06 9.61 -11.49
N SER A 47 0.00 9.72 -12.31
CA SER A 47 -0.75 10.97 -12.51
C SER A 47 -1.87 11.22 -11.49
N SER A 48 -2.30 10.21 -10.72
CA SER A 48 -3.57 10.31 -9.96
C SER A 48 -3.54 9.70 -8.55
N ASN A 49 -2.37 9.42 -8.00
CA ASN A 49 -2.17 8.81 -6.66
C ASN A 49 -3.11 7.63 -6.37
N SER A 50 -3.46 6.89 -7.42
CA SER A 50 -4.47 5.84 -7.41
C SER A 50 -3.81 4.53 -7.82
N CYS A 51 -4.07 3.48 -7.07
CA CYS A 51 -3.50 2.17 -7.35
C CYS A 51 -4.60 1.13 -7.58
N THR A 52 -4.25 0.05 -8.27
CA THR A 52 -5.14 -1.09 -8.50
C THR A 52 -4.37 -2.38 -8.23
N THR A 53 -5.02 -3.33 -7.57
CA THR A 53 -4.45 -4.64 -7.23
C THR A 53 -5.46 -5.76 -7.50
N ASN A 54 -5.02 -7.00 -7.66
CA ASN A 54 -5.92 -8.17 -7.70
C ASN A 54 -6.21 -8.77 -6.31
N ASN A 55 -5.44 -8.37 -5.29
CA ASN A 55 -5.56 -8.87 -3.92
C ASN A 55 -4.99 -7.85 -2.93
N ALA A 56 -5.86 -7.08 -2.27
CA ALA A 56 -5.47 -6.02 -1.35
C ALA A 56 -4.74 -6.54 -0.10
N ALA A 57 -5.17 -7.69 0.44
CA ALA A 57 -4.55 -8.29 1.62
C ALA A 57 -3.11 -8.73 1.35
N ARG A 58 -2.85 -9.32 0.18
CA ARG A 58 -1.51 -9.75 -0.21
C ARG A 58 -0.63 -8.57 -0.63
N ALA A 59 -1.20 -7.54 -1.23
CA ALA A 59 -0.48 -6.32 -1.59
C ALA A 59 0.10 -5.59 -0.36
N SER A 60 -0.60 -5.62 0.77
CA SER A 60 -0.14 -5.01 2.03
C SER A 60 0.72 -5.95 2.90
N THR A 61 0.91 -7.20 2.48
CA THR A 61 1.76 -8.16 3.19
C THR A 61 3.24 -7.93 2.83
N ALA A 62 4.08 -7.66 3.83
CA ALA A 62 5.52 -7.51 3.63
C ALA A 62 6.22 -8.86 3.45
N TYR A 63 7.14 -8.93 2.49
CA TYR A 63 7.99 -10.11 2.23
C TYR A 63 9.47 -9.71 2.25
N ILE A 64 10.36 -10.70 2.41
CA ILE A 64 11.80 -10.47 2.28
C ILE A 64 12.08 -10.00 0.84
N PRO A 65 12.74 -8.84 0.63
CA PRO A 65 12.93 -8.25 -0.70
C PRO A 65 13.87 -9.05 -1.62
N ALA A 66 14.68 -9.96 -1.06
CA ALA A 66 15.70 -10.70 -1.78
C ALA A 66 16.56 -9.74 -2.63
N SER A 67 16.69 -10.01 -3.94
CA SER A 67 17.51 -9.18 -4.83
C SER A 67 16.96 -7.77 -5.08
N THR A 68 15.70 -7.44 -4.76
CA THR A 68 15.19 -6.06 -4.94
C THR A 68 15.83 -5.09 -3.95
N PHE A 69 16.36 -5.59 -2.82
CA PHE A 69 17.16 -4.79 -1.88
C PHE A 69 18.48 -4.30 -2.49
N LYS A 70 18.90 -4.81 -3.65
CA LYS A 70 20.05 -4.25 -4.38
C LYS A 70 19.82 -2.78 -4.77
N ILE A 71 18.57 -2.33 -4.92
CA ILE A 71 18.24 -0.92 -5.20
C ILE A 71 18.68 -0.02 -4.03
N PRO A 72 18.16 -0.17 -2.79
CA PRO A 72 18.63 0.66 -1.69
C PRO A 72 20.12 0.41 -1.36
N ASN A 73 20.63 -0.81 -1.49
CA ASN A 73 22.05 -1.08 -1.25
C ASN A 73 22.99 -0.34 -2.23
N ALA A 74 22.53 -0.01 -3.44
CA ALA A 74 23.32 0.76 -4.40
C ALA A 74 23.29 2.28 -4.16
N LEU A 75 22.40 2.76 -3.27
CA LEU A 75 22.28 4.17 -2.89
C LEU A 75 23.13 4.55 -1.67
N ILE A 76 23.74 3.57 -0.99
CA ILE A 76 24.59 3.71 0.20
C ILE A 76 26.06 3.56 -0.22
#